data_AF-A0A0F9QNC5-F1
#
_entry.id   AF-A0A0F9QNC5-F1
#
_cell.length_a   1.000
_cell.length_b   1.000
_cell.length_c   1.000
_cell.angle_alpha   90.00
_cell.angle_beta   90.00
_cell.angle_gamma   90.00
#
_symmetry.space_group_name_H-M   'P 1'
#
loop_
_entity.id
_entity.type
_entity.pdbx_description
1 polymer ?
#
loop_
_entity_poly.entity_id
_entity_poly.type
_entity_poly.pdbx_seq_one_letter_code
_entity_poly.pdbx_strand_id
1 'polypeptide(L)'
;MSRISSDQRMGDIVDALDTFQESLSNYMNARRAYDTCIKHMQIRLISMKTGNERFPALLETRTTTAKRVRENWVTLKKDMRVAIEYKSF
;
A
#
# COMPACT_ATOMS: atom_id res chain seq x y z
N MET A 1 14.51 -14.96 62.10
CA MET A 1 14.56 -14.33 60.76
C MET A 1 16.00 -13.91 60.50
N SER A 2 16.66 -14.45 59.48
CA SER A 2 18.03 -14.04 59.12
C SER A 2 18.01 -12.61 58.60
N ARG A 3 18.89 -11.74 59.12
CA ARG A 3 19.06 -10.38 58.60
C ARG A 3 19.78 -10.46 57.26
N ILE A 4 19.10 -10.07 56.19
CA ILE A 4 19.70 -9.88 54.87
C ILE A 4 20.71 -8.74 54.97
N SER A 5 21.93 -8.92 54.46
CA SER A 5 22.96 -7.88 54.52
C SER A 5 22.60 -6.69 53.63
N SER A 6 23.15 -5.52 53.94
CA SER A 6 22.92 -4.32 53.12
C SER A 6 23.40 -4.50 51.68
N ASP A 7 24.46 -5.27 51.46
CA ASP A 7 25.04 -5.51 50.14
C ASP A 7 24.11 -6.37 49.27
N GLN A 8 23.47 -7.37 49.87
CA GLN A 8 22.50 -8.20 49.16
C GLN A 8 21.25 -7.42 48.78
N ARG A 9 20.78 -6.52 49.66
CA ARG A 9 19.68 -5.59 49.32
C ARG A 9 20.06 -4.62 48.20
N MET A 10 21.31 -4.17 48.15
CA MET A 10 21.76 -3.32 47.04
C MET A 10 21.88 -4.08 45.72
N GLY A 11 22.32 -5.34 45.74
CA GLY A 11 22.30 -6.21 44.56
C GLY A 11 20.89 -6.37 44.00
N ASP A 12 19.93 -6.72 44.85
CA ASP A 12 18.52 -6.89 44.44
C ASP A 12 17.94 -5.60 43.82
N ILE A 13 18.33 -4.43 44.34
CA ILE A 13 17.90 -3.13 43.80
C ILE A 13 18.50 -2.86 42.42
N VAL A 14 19.78 -3.19 42.22
CA VAL A 14 20.44 -3.01 40.91
C VAL A 14 19.78 -3.92 39.86
N ASP A 15 19.57 -5.19 40.19
CA ASP A 15 18.90 -6.14 39.28
C ASP A 15 17.47 -5.69 38.94
N ALA A 16 16.74 -5.14 39.92
CA ALA A 16 15.41 -4.59 39.70
C ALA A 16 15.41 -3.34 38.78
N LEU A 17 16.44 -2.51 38.87
CA LEU A 17 16.57 -1.33 38.00
C LEU A 17 16.93 -1.73 36.57
N ASP A 18 17.81 -2.71 36.40
CA ASP A 18 18.22 -3.21 35.08
C ASP A 18 17.04 -3.86 34.36
N THR A 19 16.28 -4.70 35.05
CA THR A 19 15.06 -5.33 34.50
C THR A 19 13.99 -4.29 34.16
N PHE A 20 13.82 -3.26 34.98
CA PHE A 20 12.91 -2.16 34.67
C PHE A 20 13.35 -1.40 33.41
N GLN A 21 14.64 -1.10 33.29
CA GLN A 21 15.19 -0.40 32.13
C GLN A 21 15.02 -1.22 30.85
N GLU A 22 15.23 -2.54 30.91
CA GLU A 22 15.00 -3.44 29.78
C GLU A 22 13.53 -3.44 29.37
N SER A 23 12.60 -3.58 30.33
CA SER A 23 11.17 -3.52 30.08
C SER A 23 10.75 -2.20 29.42
N LEU A 24 11.28 -1.08 29.88
CA LEU A 24 11.01 0.24 29.30
C LEU A 24 11.53 0.34 27.86
N SER A 25 12.73 -0.19 27.60
CA SER A 25 13.31 -0.22 26.25
C SER A 25 12.45 -1.06 25.30
N ASN A 26 12.00 -2.24 25.74
CA ASN A 26 11.12 -3.11 24.97
C ASN A 26 9.77 -2.44 24.67
N TYR A 27 9.17 -1.77 25.64
CA TYR A 27 7.96 -0.99 25.44
C TYR A 27 8.15 0.13 24.40
N MET A 28 9.25 0.88 24.49
CA MET A 28 9.55 1.96 23.53
C MET A 28 9.76 1.42 22.11
N ASN A 29 10.39 0.25 21.97
CA ASN A 29 10.55 -0.41 20.68
C ASN A 29 9.21 -0.91 20.10
N ALA A 30 8.37 -1.52 20.93
CA ALA A 30 7.02 -1.93 20.53
C ALA A 30 6.18 -0.74 20.06
N ARG A 31 6.25 0.40 20.77
CA ARG A 31 5.58 1.64 20.37
C ARG A 31 6.05 2.14 19.00
N ARG A 32 7.36 2.17 18.75
CA ARG A 32 7.92 2.58 17.44
C ARG A 32 7.46 1.65 16.30
N ALA A 33 7.40 0.35 16.55
CA ALA A 33 6.91 -0.63 15.58
C ALA A 33 5.42 -0.39 15.28
N TYR A 34 4.62 -0.11 16.30
CA TYR A 34 3.20 0.20 16.17
C TYR A 34 2.96 1.49 15.37
N ASP A 35 3.69 2.56 15.67
CA ASP A 35 3.60 3.83 14.93
C ASP A 35 3.96 3.65 13.44
N THR A 36 4.96 2.82 13.16
CA THR A 36 5.34 2.44 11.79
C THR A 36 4.21 1.69 11.08
N CYS A 37 3.56 0.73 11.77
CA CYS A 37 2.42 0.00 11.22
C CYS A 37 1.25 0.94 10.87
N ILE A 38 0.93 1.90 11.74
CA ILE A 38 -0.12 2.90 11.47
C ILE A 38 0.22 3.70 10.21
N LYS A 39 1.46 4.18 10.09
CA LYS A 39 1.90 4.94 8.90
C LYS A 39 1.73 4.12 7.62
N HIS A 40 2.14 2.85 7.63
CA HIS A 40 1.95 1.96 6.47
C HIS A 40 0.46 1.75 6.14
N MET A 41 -0.39 1.59 7.15
CA MET A 41 -1.84 1.47 6.94
C MET A 41 -2.44 2.73 6.32
N GLN A 42 -2.05 3.91 6.78
CA GLN A 42 -2.49 5.19 6.23
C GLN A 42 -2.07 5.35 4.76
N ILE A 43 -0.81 5.03 4.43
CA ILE A 43 -0.30 5.06 3.05
C ILE A 43 -1.13 4.13 2.16
N ARG A 44 -1.43 2.91 2.64
CA ARG A 44 -2.25 1.95 1.89
C ARG A 44 -3.67 2.47 1.64
N LEU A 45 -4.31 3.06 2.64
CA LEU A 45 -5.65 3.66 2.49
C LEU A 45 -5.65 4.79 1.47
N ILE A 46 -4.65 5.67 1.51
CA ILE A 46 -4.50 6.75 0.53
C ILE A 46 -4.31 6.18 -0.87
N SER A 47 -3.45 5.17 -1.04
CA SER A 47 -3.21 4.50 -2.32
C SER A 47 -4.48 3.84 -2.89
N MET A 48 -5.24 3.14 -2.04
CA MET A 48 -6.53 2.56 -2.45
C MET A 48 -7.53 3.63 -2.86
N LYS A 49 -7.61 4.74 -2.12
CA LYS A 49 -8.50 5.87 -2.45
C LYS A 49 -8.11 6.50 -3.78
N THR A 50 -6.82 6.82 -3.99
CA THR A 50 -6.34 7.37 -5.27
C THR A 50 -6.52 6.39 -6.42
N GLY A 51 -6.33 5.09 -6.17
CA GLY A 51 -6.62 4.04 -7.14
C GLY A 51 -8.10 4.03 -7.54
N ASN A 52 -9.01 4.03 -6.55
CA ASN A 52 -10.45 4.04 -6.78
C ASN A 52 -10.94 5.31 -7.49
N GLU A 53 -10.30 6.46 -7.27
CA GLU A 53 -10.63 7.71 -7.96
C GLU A 53 -10.11 7.73 -9.41
N ARG A 54 -8.88 7.22 -9.65
CA ARG A 54 -8.23 7.29 -10.97
C ARG A 54 -8.62 6.16 -11.91
N PHE A 55 -8.89 4.97 -11.37
CA PHE A 55 -9.16 3.78 -12.17
C PHE A 55 -10.41 3.89 -13.06
N PRO A 56 -11.55 4.45 -12.60
CA PRO A 56 -12.71 4.66 -13.45
C PRO A 56 -12.42 5.55 -14.66
N ALA A 57 -11.74 6.69 -14.45
CA ALA A 57 -11.38 7.60 -15.54
C ALA A 57 -10.41 6.96 -16.54
N LEU A 58 -9.42 6.20 -16.05
CA LEU A 58 -8.51 5.43 -16.91
C LEU A 58 -9.25 4.34 -17.71
N LEU A 59 -10.18 3.64 -17.07
CA LEU A 59 -11.01 2.62 -17.72
C LEU A 59 -11.89 3.24 -18.80
N GLU A 60 -12.55 4.37 -18.51
CA GLU A 60 -13.36 5.13 -19.46
C GLU A 60 -12.54 5.61 -20.66
N THR A 61 -11.34 6.15 -20.42
CA THR A 61 -10.44 6.57 -21.50
C THR A 61 -10.02 5.40 -22.39
N ARG A 62 -9.78 4.23 -21.81
CA ARG A 62 -9.44 3.01 -22.57
C ARG A 62 -10.63 2.48 -23.37
N THR A 63 -11.82 2.44 -22.78
CA THR A 63 -13.02 1.93 -23.46
C THR A 63 -13.43 2.84 -24.61
N THR A 64 -13.37 4.16 -24.41
CA THR A 64 -13.64 5.15 -25.48
C THR A 64 -12.63 5.04 -26.63
N THR A 65 -11.34 4.92 -26.31
CA THR A 65 -10.29 4.72 -27.33
C THR A 65 -10.51 3.42 -28.12
N ALA A 66 -10.79 2.31 -27.43
CA ALA A 66 -11.06 1.02 -28.06
C ALA A 66 -12.31 1.07 -28.96
N LYS A 67 -13.36 1.79 -28.53
CA LYS A 67 -14.57 2.02 -29.34
C LYS A 67 -14.25 2.77 -30.62
N ARG A 68 -13.48 3.87 -30.53
CA ARG A 68 -13.08 4.68 -31.69
C ARG A 68 -12.23 3.87 -32.69
N VAL A 69 -11.30 3.06 -32.20
CA VAL A 69 -10.51 2.16 -33.06
C VAL A 69 -11.40 1.16 -33.78
N ARG A 70 -12.40 0.60 -33.08
CA ARG A 70 -13.36 -0.34 -33.68
C ARG A 70 -14.21 0.33 -34.76
N GLU A 71 -14.70 1.54 -34.51
CA GLU A 71 -15.46 2.33 -35.49
C GLU A 71 -14.62 2.62 -36.74
N ASN A 72 -13.39 3.10 -36.56
CA ASN A 72 -12.47 3.36 -37.66
C ASN A 72 -12.20 2.09 -38.51
N TRP A 73 -12.05 0.94 -37.86
CA TRP A 73 -11.85 -0.33 -38.55
C TRP A 73 -13.06 -0.76 -39.39
N VAL A 74 -14.27 -0.54 -38.87
CA VAL A 74 -15.51 -0.82 -39.61
C VAL A 74 -15.62 0.10 -40.83
N THR A 75 -15.33 1.39 -40.67
CA THR A 75 -15.31 2.35 -41.78
C THR A 75 -14.29 1.96 -42.84
N LEU A 76 -13.05 1.66 -42.44
CA LEU A 76 -12.00 1.23 -43.36
C LEU A 76 -12.41 -0.02 -44.15
N LYS A 77 -13.02 -1.01 -43.49
CA LYS A 77 -13.53 -2.21 -44.17
C LYS A 77 -14.61 -1.89 -45.20
N LYS A 78 -15.49 -0.93 -44.91
CA LYS A 78 -16.53 -0.48 -45.84
C LYS A 78 -15.89 0.19 -47.05
N ASP A 79 -14.94 1.11 -46.82
CA ASP A 79 -14.25 1.84 -47.88
C ASP A 79 -13.45 0.89 -48.78
N MET A 80 -12.77 -0.12 -48.21
CA MET A 80 -12.07 -1.15 -48.97
C MET A 80 -13.03 -1.98 -49.83
N ARG A 81 -14.22 -2.32 -49.33
CA ARG A 81 -15.23 -3.06 -50.10
C ARG A 81 -15.71 -2.24 -51.30
N VAL A 82 -16.05 -0.98 -51.07
CA VAL A 82 -16.44 -0.04 -52.13
C VAL A 82 -15.32 0.09 -53.16
N ALA A 83 -14.06 0.27 -52.73
CA ALA A 83 -12.92 0.38 -53.64
C ALA A 83 -12.70 -0.89 -54.49
N ILE A 84 -12.99 -2.08 -53.95
CA ILE A 84 -12.93 -3.33 -54.72
C ILE A 84 -14.06 -3.36 -55.76
N GLU A 85 -15.29 -3.05 -55.36
CA GLU A 85 -16.46 -3.02 -56.26
C GLU A 85 -16.29 -2.00 -57.41
N TYR A 86 -15.67 -0.85 -57.14
CA TYR A 86 -15.38 0.17 -58.16
C TYR A 86 -14.17 -0.14 -59.05
N LYS A 87 -13.23 -1.00 -58.62
CA LYS A 87 -12.11 -1.47 -59.46
C LYS A 87 -12.52 -2.59 -60.44
N SER A 88 -13.71 -3.14 -60.30
CA SER A 88 -14.27 -4.16 -61.18
C SER A 88 -15.00 -3.61 -62.43
N PHE A 89 -14.79 -2.34 -62.78
CA PHE A 89 -15.25 -1.73 -64.04
C PHE A 89 -14.07 -1.44 -64.98
#